data_AF-A0A3N0W815-F1
#
_entry.id   AF-A0A3N0W815-F1
#
_cell.length_a   1.000
_cell.length_b   1.000
_cell.length_c   1.000
_cell.angle_alpha   90.00
_cell.angle_beta   90.00
_cell.angle_gamma   90.00
#
_symmetry.space_group_name_H-M   'P 1'
#
loop_
_entity.id
_entity.type
_entity.pdbx_description
1 polymer ?
#
loop_
_entity_poly.entity_id
_entity_poly.type
_entity_poly.pdbx_seq_one_letter_code
_entity_poly.pdbx_strand_id
1 'polypeptide(L)'
;MIFSFSGLISAQKTDDIKVVIKEKGKKTEIKENHLPHFIQFGIMSKDHENFRKKYKTDVVYQNCVISSEISKQAKENNLAIAKILTYKYGDAWKKDLGIVPYGL
;
A
#
# COMPACT_ATOMS: atom_id res chain seq x y z
N MET A 1 -39.12 11.14 24.20
CA MET A 1 -39.02 9.69 23.93
C MET A 1 -37.70 9.47 23.21
N ILE A 2 -36.83 8.64 23.79
CA ILE A 2 -35.38 8.59 23.53
C ILE A 2 -35.11 7.80 22.24
N PHE A 3 -34.36 8.37 21.30
CA PHE A 3 -33.83 7.65 20.15
C PHE A 3 -32.56 6.89 20.59
N SER A 4 -32.72 5.60 20.84
CA SER A 4 -31.60 4.68 21.09
C SER A 4 -31.05 4.18 19.75
N PHE A 5 -29.91 4.71 19.31
CA PHE A 5 -29.11 4.10 18.26
C PHE A 5 -28.06 3.18 18.92
N SER A 6 -28.32 1.89 18.92
CA SER A 6 -27.36 0.86 19.32
C SER A 6 -26.32 0.70 18.22
N GLY A 7 -25.18 1.39 18.35
CA GLY A 7 -24.00 1.16 17.51
C GLY A 7 -23.33 -0.15 17.90
N LEU A 8 -23.40 -1.16 17.05
CA LEU A 8 -22.60 -2.37 17.17
C LEU A 8 -21.17 -2.06 16.69
N ILE A 9 -20.24 -1.92 17.64
CA ILE A 9 -18.80 -1.87 17.34
C ILE A 9 -18.32 -3.31 17.16
N SER A 10 -18.05 -3.72 15.93
CA SER A 10 -17.36 -4.98 15.65
C SER A 10 -15.85 -4.77 15.78
N ALA A 11 -15.25 -5.31 16.83
CA ALA A 11 -13.80 -5.37 17.01
C ALA A 11 -13.30 -6.69 16.41
N GLN A 12 -12.82 -6.68 15.17
CA GLN A 12 -12.15 -7.85 14.59
C GLN A 12 -10.69 -7.88 15.06
N LYS A 13 -10.37 -8.85 15.92
CA LYS A 13 -9.00 -9.25 16.23
C LYS A 13 -8.42 -9.93 15.00
N THR A 14 -7.36 -9.37 14.43
CA THR A 14 -6.51 -10.09 13.47
C THR A 14 -5.24 -10.53 14.19
N ASP A 15 -5.04 -11.84 14.26
CA ASP A 15 -3.86 -12.46 14.84
C ASP A 15 -2.59 -12.02 14.07
N ASP A 16 -1.64 -11.48 14.81
CA ASP A 16 -0.38 -10.94 14.29
C ASP A 16 0.54 -12.05 13.77
N ILE A 17 0.65 -12.18 12.44
CA ILE A 17 1.74 -12.95 11.82
C ILE A 17 3.02 -12.10 11.89
N LYS A 18 3.81 -12.27 12.95
CA LYS A 18 5.13 -11.65 13.09
C LYS A 18 6.12 -12.23 12.06
N VAL A 19 6.32 -11.53 10.95
CA VAL A 19 7.49 -11.74 10.10
C VAL A 19 8.59 -10.79 10.58
N VAL A 20 9.51 -11.32 11.38
CA VAL A 20 10.71 -10.59 11.83
C VAL A 20 11.72 -10.57 10.68
N ILE A 21 11.85 -9.43 10.01
CA ILE A 21 13.00 -9.16 9.13
C ILE A 21 13.93 -8.20 9.87
N LYS A 22 15.06 -8.72 10.35
CA LYS A 22 16.19 -7.93 10.85
C LYS A 22 16.90 -7.32 9.65
N GLU A 23 16.83 -6.01 9.48
CA GLU A 23 17.83 -5.26 8.71
C GLU A 23 18.41 -4.10 9.53
N LYS A 24 19.75 -4.10 9.61
CA LYS A 24 20.58 -3.06 10.22
C LYS A 24 20.55 -1.81 9.33
N GLY A 25 20.20 -0.67 9.92
CA GLY A 25 20.84 0.60 9.53
C GLY A 25 20.08 1.53 8.58
N LYS A 26 18.83 1.85 8.85
CA LYS A 26 18.30 3.23 8.85
C LYS A 26 16.90 3.16 9.45
N LYS A 27 16.72 3.74 10.63
CA LYS A 27 15.41 3.80 11.29
C LYS A 27 14.56 4.87 10.58
N THR A 28 14.16 4.58 9.34
CA THR A 28 12.99 5.27 8.78
C THR A 28 11.86 4.78 9.66
N GLU A 29 11.30 5.66 10.48
CA GLU A 29 10.06 5.39 11.18
C GLU A 29 9.01 5.10 10.11
N ILE A 30 8.87 3.81 9.77
CA ILE A 30 7.68 3.27 9.12
C ILE A 30 6.60 3.53 10.15
N LYS A 31 5.97 4.71 10.10
CA LYS A 31 4.71 4.95 10.78
C LYS A 31 3.78 3.88 10.22
N GLU A 32 3.57 2.82 11.01
CA GLU A 32 2.65 1.70 10.77
C GLU A 32 1.22 2.24 10.67
N ASN A 33 0.98 3.00 9.62
CA ASN A 33 -0.34 3.24 9.09
C ASN A 33 -0.46 2.19 7.98
N HIS A 34 -1.35 1.23 8.19
CA HIS A 34 -1.69 0.11 7.31
C HIS A 34 -2.30 0.57 5.98
N LEU A 35 -1.65 1.51 5.29
CA LEU A 35 -2.11 2.01 4.00
C LEU A 35 -1.89 0.93 2.95
N PRO A 36 -2.85 0.75 2.02
CA PRO A 36 -2.59 -0.03 0.82
C PRO A 36 -1.37 0.57 0.11
N HIS A 37 -0.51 -0.26 -0.44
CA HIS A 37 0.72 0.23 -1.07
C HIS A 37 1.02 -0.51 -2.37
N PHE A 38 1.45 0.24 -3.37
CA PHE A 38 2.03 -0.37 -4.56
C PHE A 38 3.38 -1.00 -4.22
N ILE A 39 3.63 -2.17 -4.79
CA ILE A 39 4.91 -2.86 -4.70
C ILE A 39 5.70 -2.54 -5.97
N GLN A 40 6.85 -1.93 -5.81
CA GLN A 40 7.79 -1.65 -6.88
C GLN A 40 9.12 -2.33 -6.59
N PHE A 41 9.81 -2.84 -7.62
CA PHE A 41 11.14 -3.41 -7.44
C PHE A 41 12.20 -2.41 -7.90
N GLY A 42 13.35 -2.42 -7.22
CA GLY A 42 14.50 -1.60 -7.56
C GLY A 42 14.70 -0.39 -6.66
N ILE A 43 15.51 0.55 -7.16
CA ILE A 43 15.88 1.75 -6.40
C ILE A 43 14.73 2.76 -6.45
N MET A 44 14.44 3.40 -5.31
CA MET A 44 13.46 4.47 -5.23
C MET A 44 13.86 5.63 -6.16
N SER A 45 13.07 5.83 -7.21
CA SER A 45 13.32 6.84 -8.24
C SER A 45 12.63 8.18 -7.98
N LYS A 46 11.66 8.23 -7.06
CA LYS A 46 10.83 9.41 -6.79
C LYS A 46 10.28 9.40 -5.38
N ASP A 47 10.06 10.59 -4.82
CA ASP A 47 9.30 10.78 -3.58
C ASP A 47 7.79 10.74 -3.86
N HIS A 48 7.08 9.97 -3.05
CA HIS A 48 5.64 9.71 -3.16
C HIS A 48 4.84 10.35 -2.03
N GLU A 49 5.42 11.23 -1.21
CA GLU A 49 4.73 11.81 -0.05
C GLU A 49 3.42 12.53 -0.43
N ASN A 50 3.43 13.28 -1.53
CA ASN A 50 2.23 13.96 -2.04
C ASN A 50 1.16 12.97 -2.51
N PHE A 51 1.58 11.89 -3.19
CA PHE A 51 0.69 10.82 -3.60
C PHE A 51 0.06 10.13 -2.38
N ARG A 52 0.88 9.78 -1.39
CA ARG A 52 0.47 9.18 -0.12
C ARG A 52 -0.53 10.06 0.64
N LYS A 53 -0.29 11.37 0.72
CA LYS A 53 -1.19 12.32 1.39
C LYS A 53 -2.55 12.40 0.69
N LYS A 54 -2.55 12.46 -0.64
CA LYS A 54 -3.75 12.65 -1.47
C LYS A 54 -4.60 11.40 -1.60
N TYR A 55 -3.98 10.25 -1.90
CA TYR A 55 -4.69 9.01 -2.22
C TYR A 55 -4.80 8.05 -1.04
N LYS A 56 -4.10 8.32 0.08
CA LYS A 56 -3.98 7.39 1.22
C LYS A 56 -3.47 6.01 0.79
N THR A 57 -2.58 6.01 -0.20
CA THR A 57 -1.92 4.82 -0.76
C THR A 57 -0.43 5.07 -0.82
N ASP A 58 0.39 4.13 -0.37
CA ASP A 58 1.85 4.25 -0.36
C ASP A 58 2.51 3.55 -1.56
N VAL A 59 3.83 3.70 -1.68
CA VAL A 59 4.66 2.94 -2.63
C VAL A 59 5.84 2.36 -1.87
N VAL A 60 5.93 1.03 -1.84
CA VAL A 60 7.03 0.31 -1.19
C VAL A 60 7.97 -0.23 -2.27
N TYR A 61 9.25 0.11 -2.14
CA TYR A 61 10.30 -0.40 -2.99
C TYR A 61 10.93 -1.63 -2.34
N GLN A 62 10.94 -2.75 -3.07
CA GLN A 62 11.56 -4.01 -2.70
C GLN A 62 12.82 -4.27 -3.53
N ASN A 63 13.62 -5.23 -3.05
CA ASN A 63 14.88 -5.62 -3.68
C ASN A 63 14.70 -6.15 -5.11
N CYS A 64 15.80 -6.14 -5.89
CA CYS A 64 15.80 -6.52 -7.30
C CYS A 64 15.75 -8.04 -7.54
N VAL A 65 15.90 -8.86 -6.50
CA VAL A 65 15.84 -10.32 -6.63
C VAL A 65 14.38 -10.74 -6.57
N ILE A 66 13.79 -10.97 -7.75
CA ILE A 66 12.36 -11.23 -7.91
C ILE A 66 12.16 -12.70 -8.26
N SER A 67 11.50 -13.45 -7.37
CA SER A 67 11.02 -14.80 -7.69
C SER A 67 9.69 -14.74 -8.45
N SER A 68 9.32 -15.83 -9.12
CA SER A 68 8.02 -15.92 -9.80
C SER A 68 6.84 -15.65 -8.85
N GLU A 69 6.93 -16.13 -7.62
CA GLU A 69 5.88 -15.95 -6.61
C GLU A 69 5.76 -14.49 -6.18
N ILE A 70 6.88 -13.83 -5.86
CA ILE A 70 6.90 -12.42 -5.46
C ILE A 70 6.42 -11.52 -6.61
N SER A 71 6.83 -11.83 -7.84
CA SER A 71 6.35 -11.15 -9.06
C SER A 71 4.82 -11.22 -9.18
N LYS A 72 4.25 -12.43 -9.01
CA LYS A 72 2.81 -12.64 -9.10
C LYS A 72 2.07 -11.87 -8.00
N GLN A 73 2.53 -11.94 -6.76
CA GLN A 73 1.95 -11.22 -5.63
C GLN A 73 1.97 -9.70 -5.85
N ALA A 74 3.10 -9.14 -6.30
CA ALA A 74 3.21 -7.72 -6.60
C ALA A 74 2.22 -7.28 -7.70
N LYS A 75 2.11 -8.07 -8.77
CA LYS A 75 1.16 -7.81 -9.85
C LYS A 75 -0.29 -7.82 -9.37
N GLU A 76 -0.69 -8.85 -8.61
CA GLU A 76 -2.06 -8.99 -8.11
C GLU A 76 -2.43 -7.86 -7.13
N ASN A 77 -1.52 -7.52 -6.20
CA ASN A 77 -1.67 -6.39 -5.29
C ASN A 77 -1.83 -5.06 -6.06
N ASN A 78 -0.91 -4.78 -6.99
CA ASN A 78 -0.90 -3.52 -7.72
C ASN A 78 -2.16 -3.37 -8.58
N LEU A 79 -2.63 -4.45 -9.21
CA LEU A 79 -3.91 -4.46 -9.94
C LEU A 79 -5.10 -4.16 -9.03
N ALA A 80 -5.14 -4.73 -7.82
CA ALA A 80 -6.21 -4.46 -6.87
C ALA A 80 -6.25 -2.99 -6.45
N ILE A 81 -5.10 -2.41 -6.11
CA ILE A 81 -4.98 -1.00 -5.72
C ILE A 81 -5.34 -0.08 -6.90
N ALA A 82 -4.83 -0.37 -8.10
CA ALA A 82 -5.14 0.40 -9.29
C ALA A 82 -6.64 0.43 -9.58
N LYS A 83 -7.34 -0.71 -9.45
CA LYS A 83 -8.81 -0.76 -9.59
C LYS A 83 -9.51 0.13 -8.57
N ILE A 84 -9.09 0.10 -7.30
CA ILE A 84 -9.67 0.93 -6.24
C ILE A 84 -9.44 2.42 -6.52
N LEU A 85 -8.22 2.80 -6.91
CA LEU A 85 -7.90 4.19 -7.19
C LEU A 85 -8.62 4.69 -8.44
N THR A 86 -8.69 3.89 -9.50
CA THR A 86 -9.43 4.24 -10.72
C THR A 86 -10.92 4.37 -10.44
N TYR A 87 -11.51 3.48 -9.63
CA TYR A 87 -12.90 3.58 -9.23
C TYR A 87 -13.20 4.88 -8.46
N LYS A 88 -12.31 5.29 -7.55
CA LYS A 88 -12.52 6.48 -6.70
C LYS A 88 -12.14 7.80 -7.37
N TYR A 89 -11.10 7.81 -8.22
CA TYR A 89 -10.44 9.03 -8.68
C TYR A 89 -10.27 9.10 -10.21
N GLY A 90 -10.78 8.12 -10.95
CA GLY A 90 -10.51 7.98 -12.39
C GLY A 90 -9.01 7.78 -12.67
N ASP A 91 -8.54 8.11 -13.86
CA ASP A 91 -7.14 7.89 -14.24
C ASP A 91 -6.16 8.96 -13.72
N ALA A 92 -6.64 9.98 -12.99
CA ALA A 92 -5.81 11.08 -12.51
C ALA A 92 -4.65 10.62 -11.61
N TRP A 93 -4.86 9.55 -10.82
CA TRP A 93 -3.84 9.02 -9.91
C TRP A 93 -2.59 8.52 -10.63
N LYS A 94 -2.69 8.09 -11.90
CA LYS A 94 -1.55 7.60 -12.68
C LYS A 94 -0.53 8.72 -12.92
N LYS A 95 -1.02 9.91 -13.29
CA LYS A 95 -0.18 11.09 -13.51
C LYS A 95 0.47 11.57 -12.21
N ASP A 96 -0.30 11.57 -11.13
CA ASP A 96 0.16 12.03 -9.82
C ASP A 96 1.17 11.07 -9.17
N LEU A 97 1.01 9.77 -9.39
CA LEU A 97 1.99 8.76 -8.98
C LEU A 97 3.31 8.94 -9.75
N GLY A 98 3.23 9.24 -11.04
CA GLY A 98 4.37 9.58 -11.87
C GLY A 98 5.39 8.45 -12.07
N ILE A 99 5.01 7.22 -11.73
CA ILE A 99 5.66 5.97 -12.11
C ILE A 99 4.56 4.99 -12.55
N VAL A 100 4.93 3.96 -13.31
CA VAL A 100 4.05 2.83 -13.59
C VAL A 100 4.42 1.71 -12.61
N PRO A 101 3.55 1.36 -11.65
CA PRO A 101 3.80 0.25 -10.74
C PRO A 101 4.02 -1.06 -11.49
N TYR A 102 4.83 -1.93 -10.92
CA TYR A 102 5.09 -3.26 -11.49
C TYR A 102 3.79 -4.01 -11.83
N GLY A 103 3.71 -4.55 -13.05
CA GLY A 103 2.59 -5.39 -13.49
C GLY A 103 1.32 -4.65 -13.90
N LEU A 104 1.37 -3.32 -14.03
CA LEU A 104 0.30 -2.45 -14.57
C LEU A 104 0.58 -1.95 -15.98
#